data_AF-A0A8J3C2N5-F1
#
_entry.id   AF-A0A8J3C2N5-F1
#
_cell.length_a   1.000
_cell.length_b   1.000
_cell.length_c   1.000
_cell.angle_alpha   90.00
_cell.angle_beta   90.00
_cell.angle_gamma   90.00
#
_symmetry.space_group_name_H-M   'P 1'
#
loop_
_entity.id
_entity.type
_entity.pdbx_description
1 polymer ?
#
loop_
_entity_poly.entity_id
_entity_poly.type
_entity_poly.pdbx_seq_one_letter_code
_entity_poly.pdbx_strand_id
1 'polypeptide(L)'
;MVAALSAGAVTATVVITLAATAPAAPRHVASGAGPVAVTARPDASAAGTKRTPARGAGRPVRIMPLGDSITAGIGTATYDSYRRDLYDRLVAAGVDVDFVGSQHAGTGADNDHEGHSGWTIARIAGNVDGWLRRYRPDVVLLHLGTNDMRSDQRARGAQDRFAVLIRRIRHQVPGAQIMVAKLIGSSKEANQRRIDTFNDALTDIVRAAGARVHLVDQSSVHGLSMRDTLHPNDYGAAQMAWNWYRALEPVLNHGIGRWPAGVDPYQARRAYLCELTATKPRDGYVPVVECDWWHRSRSDRPWVRG
;
A
#
# COMPACT_ATOMS: atom_id res chain seq x y z
N MET A 1 -4.02 17.53 -89.64
CA MET A 1 -4.10 18.92 -89.18
C MET A 1 -3.24 19.03 -87.92
N VAL A 2 -2.05 19.60 -88.14
CA VAL A 2 -0.97 20.04 -87.22
C VAL A 2 -0.94 19.46 -85.79
N ALA A 3 0.00 18.52 -85.58
CA ALA A 3 0.63 18.25 -84.29
C ALA A 3 1.92 19.08 -84.22
N ALA A 4 2.09 19.88 -83.18
CA ALA A 4 3.29 20.69 -82.97
C ALA A 4 4.21 20.03 -81.92
N LEU A 5 5.45 19.76 -82.34
CA LEU A 5 6.61 19.55 -81.48
C LEU A 5 7.15 20.90 -81.00
N SER A 6 7.60 20.97 -79.75
CA SER A 6 8.72 21.82 -79.29
C SER A 6 9.09 21.35 -77.88
N ALA A 7 10.23 20.67 -77.71
CA ALA A 7 11.57 21.22 -77.45
C ALA A 7 11.83 21.36 -75.95
N GLY A 8 12.83 20.61 -75.48
CA GLY A 8 13.21 20.53 -74.08
C GLY A 8 14.00 21.74 -73.59
N ALA A 9 13.97 21.92 -72.27
CA ALA A 9 15.01 22.57 -71.51
C ALA A 9 15.11 21.84 -70.16
N VAL A 10 16.27 21.26 -69.90
CA VAL A 10 16.64 20.68 -68.61
C VAL A 10 16.99 21.85 -67.69
N THR A 11 16.16 22.11 -66.69
CA THR A 11 16.49 23.01 -65.59
C THR A 11 16.62 22.19 -64.32
N ALA A 12 17.84 22.16 -63.76
CA ALA A 12 18.14 21.57 -62.47
C ALA A 12 17.43 22.37 -61.36
N THR A 13 16.50 21.74 -60.65
CA THR A 13 15.89 22.32 -59.45
C THR A 13 16.60 21.75 -58.23
N VAL A 14 17.33 22.62 -57.54
CA VAL A 14 17.96 22.37 -56.25
C VAL A 14 16.88 22.04 -55.22
N VAL A 15 17.04 20.90 -54.54
CA VAL A 15 16.24 20.51 -53.38
C VAL A 15 16.63 21.43 -52.22
N ILE A 16 15.72 22.33 -51.84
CA ILE A 16 15.73 22.96 -50.52
C ILE A 16 14.56 22.37 -49.76
N THR A 17 14.83 21.34 -48.97
CA THR A 17 13.89 20.83 -47.98
C THR A 17 13.74 21.91 -46.90
N LEU A 18 12.61 22.64 -46.90
CA LEU A 18 12.23 23.39 -45.72
C LEU A 18 11.92 22.39 -44.60
N ALA A 19 12.84 22.25 -43.66
CA ALA A 19 12.57 21.63 -42.38
C ALA A 19 11.53 22.51 -41.65
N ALA A 20 10.27 22.09 -41.68
CA ALA A 20 9.27 22.63 -40.78
C ALA A 20 9.74 22.35 -39.34
N THR A 21 10.11 23.40 -38.63
CA THR A 21 10.37 23.36 -37.20
C THR A 21 9.08 22.95 -36.49
N ALA A 22 9.01 21.69 -36.06
CA ALA A 22 8.00 21.25 -35.11
C ALA A 22 8.11 22.10 -33.83
N PRO A 23 6.99 22.49 -33.20
CA PRO A 23 7.04 23.18 -31.92
C PRO A 23 7.69 22.25 -30.90
N ALA A 24 8.68 22.78 -30.19
CA ALA A 24 9.39 22.09 -29.14
C ALA A 24 8.39 21.52 -28.12
N ALA A 25 8.40 20.19 -27.96
CA ALA A 25 7.73 19.54 -26.85
C ALA A 25 8.23 20.16 -25.53
N PRO A 26 7.34 20.38 -24.54
CA PRO A 26 7.78 20.88 -23.25
C PRO A 26 8.80 19.91 -22.67
N ARG A 27 9.99 20.43 -22.39
CA ARG A 27 11.04 19.71 -21.66
C ARG A 27 10.45 19.30 -20.32
N HIS A 28 10.18 18.00 -20.17
CA HIS A 28 10.04 17.41 -18.85
C HIS A 28 11.34 17.66 -18.10
N VAL A 29 11.32 18.63 -17.19
CA VAL A 29 12.33 18.70 -16.14
C VAL A 29 12.11 17.45 -15.31
N ALA A 30 12.95 16.44 -15.54
CA ALA A 30 13.10 15.32 -14.63
C ALA A 30 13.61 15.90 -13.31
N SER A 31 12.69 16.20 -12.38
CA SER A 31 13.04 16.39 -10.98
C SER A 31 13.41 15.02 -10.45
N GLY A 32 14.72 14.78 -10.36
CA GLY A 32 15.28 13.54 -9.83
C GLY A 32 14.94 13.38 -8.36
N ALA A 33 13.82 12.74 -8.07
CA ALA A 33 13.60 12.08 -6.79
C ALA A 33 14.20 10.68 -6.93
N GLY A 34 15.47 10.53 -6.53
CA GLY A 34 16.06 9.22 -6.29
C GLY A 34 15.31 8.48 -5.16
N PRO A 35 15.47 7.16 -5.06
CA PRO A 35 14.78 6.36 -4.04
C PRO A 35 15.14 6.86 -2.63
N VAL A 36 14.13 6.95 -1.76
CA VAL A 36 14.27 7.28 -0.34
C VAL A 36 14.96 6.10 0.35
N ALA A 37 16.27 6.22 0.57
CA ALA A 37 17.02 5.31 1.40
C ALA A 37 16.94 5.75 2.87
N VAL A 38 16.23 4.98 3.70
CA VAL A 38 16.51 4.96 5.14
C VAL A 38 17.81 4.19 5.31
N THR A 39 18.95 4.89 5.35
CA THR A 39 20.25 4.24 5.53
C THR A 39 20.41 3.77 6.98
N ALA A 40 19.99 2.53 7.26
CA ALA A 40 20.69 1.71 8.23
C ALA A 40 21.89 1.08 7.48
N ARG A 41 23.10 1.19 8.01
CA ARG A 41 24.27 0.50 7.45
C ARG A 41 24.19 -1.00 7.78
N PRO A 42 24.24 -1.92 6.81
CA PRO A 42 24.75 -3.26 7.02
C PRO A 42 26.15 -3.37 6.43
N ASP A 43 27.08 -3.94 7.19
CA ASP A 43 28.34 -4.41 6.63
C ASP A 43 28.09 -5.52 5.60
N ALA A 44 29.00 -5.60 4.64
CA ALA A 44 28.83 -6.17 3.32
C ALA A 44 28.66 -7.70 3.25
N SER A 45 27.93 -8.09 2.20
CA SER A 45 28.06 -9.29 1.36
C SER A 45 27.71 -10.67 1.95
N ALA A 46 26.56 -11.18 1.51
CA ALA A 46 26.47 -12.56 1.02
C ALA A 46 25.44 -12.64 -0.11
N ALA A 47 25.91 -13.04 -1.29
CA ALA A 47 25.13 -13.32 -2.47
C ALA A 47 24.10 -14.44 -2.25
N GLY A 48 23.05 -14.41 -3.07
CA GLY A 48 21.90 -15.29 -3.02
C GLY A 48 22.24 -16.77 -2.85
N THR A 49 21.73 -17.33 -1.76
CA THR A 49 21.39 -18.73 -1.65
C THR A 49 20.01 -18.79 -1.02
N LYS A 50 19.10 -19.54 -1.66
CA LYS A 50 17.87 -20.01 -1.01
C LYS A 50 18.30 -20.68 0.29
N ARG A 51 18.07 -20.01 1.42
CA ARG A 51 18.45 -20.52 2.73
C ARG A 51 17.63 -21.78 2.99
N THR A 52 18.30 -22.91 3.10
CA THR A 52 17.69 -24.20 3.46
C THR A 52 16.88 -24.03 4.74
N PRO A 53 15.66 -24.60 4.84
CA PRO A 53 14.83 -24.45 6.03
C PRO A 53 15.59 -24.91 7.28
N ALA A 54 15.53 -24.09 8.32
CA ALA A 54 15.93 -24.52 9.65
C ALA A 54 15.16 -25.80 10.02
N ARG A 55 15.87 -26.77 10.56
CA ARG A 55 15.40 -28.15 10.77
C ARG A 55 14.26 -28.18 11.80
N GLY A 56 13.04 -28.33 11.29
CA GLY A 56 11.79 -28.58 12.03
C GLY A 56 10.52 -28.37 11.19
N ALA A 57 10.66 -28.37 9.85
CA ALA A 57 9.84 -27.59 8.93
C ALA A 57 8.39 -28.09 8.78
N GLY A 58 7.48 -27.47 9.52
CA GLY A 58 6.11 -27.28 9.04
C GLY A 58 6.10 -26.41 7.77
N ARG A 59 4.99 -26.42 7.03
CA ARG A 59 4.83 -25.50 5.88
C ARG A 59 4.91 -24.03 6.33
N PRO A 60 5.34 -23.09 5.46
CA PRO A 60 5.32 -21.66 5.78
C PRO A 60 3.96 -21.18 6.28
N VAL A 61 3.96 -20.18 7.14
CA VAL A 61 2.75 -19.48 7.59
C VAL A 61 2.22 -18.66 6.43
N ARG A 62 1.03 -19.02 5.95
CA ARG A 62 0.42 -18.40 4.78
C ARG A 62 -0.38 -17.19 5.21
N ILE A 63 0.09 -16.00 4.85
CA ILE A 63 -0.54 -14.74 5.24
C ILE A 63 -1.20 -14.13 4.00
N MET A 64 -2.48 -13.79 4.07
CA MET A 64 -3.19 -13.10 2.98
C MET A 64 -3.37 -11.62 3.35
N PRO A 65 -2.62 -10.69 2.73
CA PRO A 65 -2.94 -9.27 2.76
C PRO A 65 -4.21 -9.02 1.93
N LEU A 66 -5.35 -8.84 2.58
CA LEU A 66 -6.66 -8.67 1.95
C LEU A 66 -7.17 -7.24 2.12
N GLY A 67 -7.42 -6.54 1.00
CA GLY A 67 -7.87 -5.17 1.10
C GLY A 67 -8.10 -4.46 -0.22
N ASP A 68 -8.02 -3.13 -0.18
CA ASP A 68 -8.21 -2.26 -1.34
C ASP A 68 -6.87 -1.72 -1.89
N SER A 69 -6.88 -0.51 -2.46
CA SER A 69 -5.71 0.16 -3.05
C SER A 69 -4.58 0.36 -2.03
N ILE A 70 -4.90 0.52 -0.76
CA ILE A 70 -3.89 0.68 0.30
C ILE A 70 -3.07 -0.61 0.43
N THR A 71 -3.74 -1.76 0.48
CA THR A 71 -3.06 -3.08 0.50
C THR A 71 -2.33 -3.35 -0.82
N ALA A 72 -2.90 -2.92 -1.96
CA ALA A 72 -2.22 -3.00 -3.27
C ALA A 72 -0.99 -2.08 -3.40
N GLY A 73 -0.75 -1.19 -2.43
CA GLY A 73 0.42 -0.32 -2.42
C GLY A 73 0.29 0.96 -3.22
N ILE A 74 -0.93 1.34 -3.63
CA ILE A 74 -1.15 2.69 -4.19
C ILE A 74 -0.71 3.71 -3.14
N GLY A 75 0.07 4.68 -3.58
CA GLY A 75 0.61 5.74 -2.74
C GLY A 75 2.09 5.55 -2.39
N THR A 76 2.56 4.31 -2.32
CA THR A 76 3.98 4.00 -2.14
C THR A 76 4.77 4.09 -3.45
N ALA A 77 6.08 4.28 -3.37
CA ALA A 77 6.94 4.41 -4.57
C ALA A 77 7.05 3.12 -5.38
N THR A 78 7.01 1.97 -4.71
CA THR A 78 7.29 0.65 -5.29
C THR A 78 6.07 -0.26 -5.39
N TYR A 79 4.88 0.24 -5.02
CA TYR A 79 3.67 -0.56 -4.83
C TYR A 79 3.81 -1.66 -3.77
N ASP A 80 4.83 -1.62 -2.91
CA ASP A 80 5.03 -2.63 -1.86
C ASP A 80 4.00 -2.51 -0.72
N SER A 81 3.35 -1.35 -0.55
CA SER A 81 2.53 -1.08 0.65
C SER A 81 3.33 -1.32 1.94
N TYR A 82 2.63 -1.66 3.03
CA TYR A 82 3.21 -2.19 4.27
C TYR A 82 3.81 -3.59 4.10
N ARG A 83 3.56 -4.28 2.98
CA ARG A 83 3.78 -5.73 2.86
C ARG A 83 5.26 -6.06 2.91
N ARG A 84 6.11 -5.31 2.19
CA ARG A 84 7.55 -5.55 2.17
C ARG A 84 8.19 -5.39 3.57
N ASP A 85 7.98 -4.25 4.24
CA ASP A 85 8.55 -4.04 5.58
C ASP A 85 7.98 -5.06 6.59
N LEU A 86 6.69 -5.43 6.47
CA LEU A 86 6.12 -6.49 7.30
C LEU A 86 6.79 -7.85 7.06
N TYR A 87 7.02 -8.24 5.80
CA TYR A 87 7.71 -9.48 5.44
C TYR A 87 9.12 -9.52 6.03
N ASP A 88 9.89 -8.45 5.81
CA ASP A 88 11.27 -8.34 6.29
C ASP A 88 11.34 -8.48 7.82
N ARG A 89 10.40 -7.86 8.55
CA ARG A 89 10.29 -7.97 10.02
C ARG A 89 9.93 -9.38 10.48
N LEU A 90 9.01 -10.05 9.80
CA LEU A 90 8.60 -11.43 10.14
C LEU A 90 9.75 -12.41 9.88
N VAL A 91 10.45 -12.29 8.75
CA VAL A 91 11.63 -13.12 8.45
C VAL A 91 12.76 -12.85 9.45
N ALA A 92 13.00 -11.59 9.81
CA ALA A 92 13.97 -11.23 10.84
C ALA A 92 13.59 -11.78 12.22
N ALA A 93 12.29 -11.94 12.49
CA ALA A 93 11.79 -12.62 13.69
C ALA A 93 11.91 -14.15 13.63
N GLY A 94 12.35 -14.73 12.51
CA GLY A 94 12.45 -16.17 12.33
C GLY A 94 11.15 -16.86 11.90
N VAL A 95 10.14 -16.10 11.47
CA VAL A 95 8.92 -16.66 10.89
C VAL A 95 9.19 -17.06 9.43
N ASP A 96 8.88 -18.31 9.08
CA ASP A 96 8.82 -18.76 7.69
C ASP A 96 7.47 -18.33 7.09
N VAL A 97 7.47 -17.31 6.23
CA VAL A 97 6.27 -16.64 5.72
C VAL A 97 6.11 -16.85 4.22
N ASP A 98 4.87 -17.10 3.81
CA ASP A 98 4.38 -17.13 2.42
C ASP A 98 3.20 -16.14 2.33
N PHE A 99 3.38 -15.00 1.66
CA PHE A 99 2.23 -14.17 1.31
C PHE A 99 1.44 -14.84 0.19
N VAL A 100 0.11 -14.77 0.29
CA VAL A 100 -0.77 -15.44 -0.68
C VAL A 100 -1.87 -14.52 -1.16
N GLY A 101 -2.19 -14.64 -2.45
CA GLY A 101 -3.29 -13.94 -3.08
C GLY A 101 -3.18 -14.00 -4.61
N SER A 102 -4.18 -13.48 -5.30
CA SER A 102 -4.22 -13.47 -6.77
C SER A 102 -3.46 -12.32 -7.42
N GLN A 103 -3.15 -11.29 -6.65
CA GLN A 103 -2.46 -10.10 -7.12
C GLN A 103 -0.97 -10.20 -6.80
N HIS A 104 -0.15 -9.60 -7.66
CA HIS A 104 1.31 -9.63 -7.55
C HIS A 104 1.87 -8.27 -7.97
N ALA A 105 2.34 -7.49 -7.00
CA ALA A 105 2.90 -6.15 -7.23
C ALA A 105 3.80 -5.74 -6.06
N GLY A 106 4.95 -5.15 -6.37
CA GLY A 106 5.97 -4.78 -5.40
C GLY A 106 7.37 -5.20 -5.84
N THR A 107 8.36 -4.83 -5.04
CA THR A 107 9.79 -5.16 -5.19
C THR A 107 10.31 -6.05 -4.06
N GLY A 108 9.48 -6.36 -3.05
CA GLY A 108 9.82 -7.27 -1.96
C GLY A 108 10.09 -8.71 -2.40
N ALA A 109 10.68 -9.50 -1.50
CA ALA A 109 11.00 -10.91 -1.75
C ALA A 109 9.76 -11.78 -1.98
N ASP A 110 8.65 -11.43 -1.33
CA ASP A 110 7.32 -11.95 -1.58
C ASP A 110 6.34 -10.78 -1.68
N ASN A 111 5.68 -10.69 -2.81
CA ASN A 111 4.87 -9.56 -3.24
C ASN A 111 3.46 -10.02 -3.66
N ASP A 112 3.07 -11.25 -3.32
CA ASP A 112 1.70 -11.74 -3.48
C ASP A 112 0.75 -11.04 -2.49
N HIS A 113 -0.46 -10.74 -2.93
CA HIS A 113 -1.49 -10.10 -2.12
C HIS A 113 -2.90 -10.27 -2.71
N GLU A 114 -3.91 -9.86 -1.95
CA GLU A 114 -5.32 -9.81 -2.36
C GLU A 114 -5.85 -8.38 -2.19
N GLY A 115 -5.09 -7.41 -2.69
CA GLY A 115 -5.37 -5.98 -2.63
C GLY A 115 -5.95 -5.46 -3.95
N HIS A 116 -7.13 -4.84 -3.90
CA HIS A 116 -7.88 -4.45 -5.10
C HIS A 116 -8.25 -2.97 -5.13
N SER A 117 -7.58 -2.19 -5.98
CA SER A 117 -7.76 -0.74 -6.05
C SER A 117 -9.21 -0.31 -6.33
N GLY A 118 -9.74 0.54 -5.46
CA GLY A 118 -11.11 1.09 -5.57
C GLY A 118 -12.22 0.15 -5.12
N TRP A 119 -11.92 -1.05 -4.62
CA TRP A 119 -12.94 -2.02 -4.21
C TRP A 119 -13.51 -1.66 -2.83
N THR A 120 -14.82 -1.87 -2.70
CA THR A 120 -15.57 -1.72 -1.45
C THR A 120 -15.68 -3.05 -0.73
N ILE A 121 -16.18 -3.00 0.51
CA ILE A 121 -16.52 -4.19 1.31
C ILE A 121 -17.40 -5.17 0.50
N ALA A 122 -18.43 -4.65 -0.17
CA ALA A 122 -19.35 -5.46 -0.96
C ALA A 122 -18.65 -6.18 -2.13
N ARG A 123 -17.71 -5.52 -2.82
CA ARG A 123 -17.02 -6.10 -3.96
C ARG A 123 -16.04 -7.20 -3.55
N ILE A 124 -15.30 -7.00 -2.46
CA ILE A 124 -14.45 -8.05 -1.87
C ILE A 124 -15.31 -9.22 -1.39
N ALA A 125 -16.42 -8.96 -0.69
CA ALA A 125 -17.33 -10.01 -0.22
C ALA A 125 -17.87 -10.88 -1.35
N GLY A 126 -18.07 -10.34 -2.55
CA GLY A 126 -18.48 -11.10 -3.73
C GLY A 126 -17.45 -12.12 -4.24
N ASN A 127 -16.17 -11.98 -3.88
CA ASN A 127 -15.07 -12.76 -4.45
C ASN A 127 -14.27 -13.57 -3.40
N VAL A 128 -14.30 -13.14 -2.14
CA VAL A 128 -13.42 -13.63 -1.05
C VAL A 128 -13.43 -15.14 -0.88
N ASP A 129 -14.58 -15.79 -1.09
CA ASP A 129 -14.74 -17.23 -0.99
C ASP A 129 -13.82 -18.02 -1.94
N GLY A 130 -13.69 -17.54 -3.18
CA GLY A 130 -12.84 -18.18 -4.18
C GLY A 130 -11.36 -18.08 -3.80
N TRP A 131 -10.94 -16.91 -3.34
CA TRP A 131 -9.56 -16.66 -2.89
C TRP A 131 -9.21 -17.47 -1.65
N LEU A 132 -10.09 -17.49 -0.64
CA LEU A 132 -9.85 -18.25 0.59
C LEU A 132 -9.79 -19.77 0.32
N ARG A 133 -10.63 -20.30 -0.57
CA ARG A 133 -10.55 -21.71 -0.98
C ARG A 133 -9.25 -22.05 -1.72
N ARG A 134 -8.82 -21.16 -2.61
CA ARG A 134 -7.60 -21.36 -3.42
C ARG A 134 -6.34 -21.23 -2.57
N TYR A 135 -6.24 -20.16 -1.80
CA TYR A 135 -5.02 -19.77 -1.11
C TYR A 135 -4.97 -20.24 0.33
N ARG A 136 -6.05 -20.70 0.95
CA ARG A 136 -6.07 -21.33 2.29
C ARG A 136 -5.11 -20.66 3.31
N PRO A 137 -5.25 -19.35 3.58
CA PRO A 137 -4.36 -18.64 4.48
C PRO A 137 -4.51 -19.13 5.94
N ASP A 138 -3.41 -19.06 6.68
CA ASP A 138 -3.36 -19.22 8.15
C ASP A 138 -3.64 -17.90 8.87
N VAL A 139 -3.31 -16.77 8.22
CA VAL A 139 -3.57 -15.42 8.71
C VAL A 139 -4.19 -14.58 7.59
N VAL A 140 -5.24 -13.81 7.90
CA VAL A 140 -5.80 -12.79 7.01
C VAL A 140 -5.56 -11.43 7.62
N LEU A 141 -4.86 -10.54 6.90
CA LEU A 141 -4.73 -9.13 7.26
C LEU A 141 -5.81 -8.35 6.50
N LEU A 142 -6.89 -7.96 7.19
CA LEU A 142 -8.03 -7.30 6.58
C LEU A 142 -7.98 -5.79 6.81
N HIS A 143 -7.60 -5.03 5.79
CA HIS A 143 -7.72 -3.56 5.74
C HIS A 143 -8.61 -3.16 4.58
N LEU A 144 -9.88 -2.85 4.87
CA LEU A 144 -10.89 -2.61 3.85
C LEU A 144 -12.05 -1.76 4.39
N GLY A 145 -12.52 -0.83 3.56
CA GLY A 145 -13.65 0.04 3.89
C GLY A 145 -13.41 1.50 3.50
N THR A 146 -12.17 1.88 3.19
CA THR A 146 -11.79 3.23 2.74
C THR A 146 -12.66 3.71 1.58
N ASN A 147 -12.96 2.84 0.62
CA ASN A 147 -13.81 3.17 -0.54
C ASN A 147 -15.30 3.34 -0.20
N ASP A 148 -15.78 2.66 0.85
CA ASP A 148 -17.14 2.84 1.38
C ASP A 148 -17.27 4.22 2.04
N MET A 149 -16.20 4.74 2.65
CA MET A 149 -16.21 6.04 3.36
C MET A 149 -16.15 7.27 2.44
N ARG A 150 -16.10 7.07 1.12
CA ARG A 150 -15.98 8.18 0.14
C ARG A 150 -17.26 9.00 -0.05
N SER A 151 -18.41 8.50 0.38
CA SER A 151 -19.69 9.23 0.35
C SER A 151 -20.66 8.69 1.40
N ASP A 152 -21.66 9.50 1.80
CA ASP A 152 -22.67 9.06 2.77
C ASP A 152 -23.45 7.85 2.26
N GLN A 153 -23.80 7.83 0.98
CA GLN A 153 -24.53 6.72 0.38
C GLN A 153 -23.77 5.40 0.51
N ARG A 154 -22.45 5.40 0.28
CA ARG A 154 -21.63 4.19 0.39
C ARG A 154 -21.37 3.79 1.84
N ALA A 155 -21.22 4.77 2.74
CA ALA A 155 -20.95 4.49 4.15
C ALA A 155 -22.15 3.89 4.89
N ARG A 156 -23.39 4.17 4.44
CA ARG A 156 -24.61 3.57 5.01
C ARG A 156 -24.52 2.04 5.04
N GLY A 157 -24.61 1.47 6.24
CA GLY A 157 -24.56 0.01 6.48
C GLY A 157 -23.18 -0.63 6.24
N ALA A 158 -22.10 0.15 6.15
CA ALA A 158 -20.76 -0.40 5.93
C ALA A 158 -20.31 -1.31 7.09
N GLN A 159 -20.61 -0.93 8.34
CA GLN A 159 -20.30 -1.73 9.53
C GLN A 159 -20.96 -3.12 9.47
N ASP A 160 -22.23 -3.18 9.10
CA ASP A 160 -22.97 -4.45 8.98
C ASP A 160 -22.39 -5.35 7.89
N ARG A 161 -22.10 -4.76 6.72
CA ARG A 161 -21.44 -5.49 5.62
C ARG A 161 -20.06 -6.00 6.05
N PHE A 162 -19.33 -5.22 6.83
CA PHE A 162 -18.01 -5.62 7.33
C PHE A 162 -18.11 -6.76 8.34
N ALA A 163 -19.06 -6.71 9.26
CA ALA A 163 -19.33 -7.80 10.20
C ALA A 163 -19.74 -9.09 9.48
N VAL A 164 -20.56 -8.99 8.42
CA VAL A 164 -20.90 -10.12 7.54
C VAL A 164 -19.66 -10.67 6.84
N LEU A 165 -18.79 -9.81 6.30
CA LEU A 165 -17.55 -10.22 5.66
C LEU A 165 -16.64 -10.98 6.63
N ILE A 166 -16.43 -10.48 7.85
CA ILE A 166 -15.62 -11.17 8.87
C ILE A 166 -16.21 -12.56 9.18
N ARG A 167 -17.52 -12.68 9.37
CA ARG A 167 -18.17 -13.98 9.57
C ARG A 167 -17.97 -14.93 8.39
N ARG A 168 -18.04 -14.41 7.16
CA ARG A 168 -17.81 -15.19 5.95
C ARG A 168 -16.38 -15.71 5.85
N ILE A 169 -15.38 -14.86 6.14
CA ILE A 169 -13.97 -15.26 6.18
C ILE A 169 -13.77 -16.36 7.25
N ARG A 170 -14.28 -16.15 8.47
CA ARG A 170 -14.21 -17.16 9.55
C ARG A 170 -14.82 -18.49 9.14
N HIS A 171 -15.96 -18.48 8.46
CA HIS A 171 -16.60 -19.70 8.00
C HIS A 171 -15.75 -20.44 6.97
N GLN A 172 -15.13 -19.71 6.04
CA GLN A 172 -14.37 -20.31 4.94
C GLN A 172 -12.96 -20.77 5.35
N VAL A 173 -12.35 -20.14 6.35
CA VAL A 173 -11.05 -20.52 6.94
C VAL A 173 -11.13 -20.57 8.48
N PRO A 174 -11.83 -21.55 9.06
CA PRO A 174 -12.14 -21.57 10.50
C PRO A 174 -10.93 -21.70 11.42
N GLY A 175 -9.81 -22.19 10.91
CA GLY A 175 -8.54 -22.28 11.64
C GLY A 175 -7.67 -21.01 11.56
N ALA A 176 -7.99 -20.07 10.67
CA ALA A 176 -7.15 -18.89 10.45
C ALA A 176 -7.33 -17.84 11.55
N GLN A 177 -6.26 -17.07 11.75
CA GLN A 177 -6.26 -15.85 12.55
C GLN A 177 -6.63 -14.68 11.65
N ILE A 178 -7.60 -13.85 12.05
CA ILE A 178 -8.08 -12.73 11.24
C ILE A 178 -7.71 -11.44 11.96
N MET A 179 -6.75 -10.71 11.40
CA MET A 179 -6.28 -9.44 11.89
C MET A 179 -7.10 -8.34 11.19
N VAL A 180 -8.04 -7.73 11.89
CA VAL A 180 -8.96 -6.71 11.38
C VAL A 180 -8.41 -5.33 11.69
N ALA A 181 -8.07 -4.56 10.66
CA ALA A 181 -7.57 -3.21 10.85
C ALA A 181 -8.70 -2.20 11.03
N LYS A 182 -8.52 -1.28 12.00
CA LYS A 182 -9.09 0.07 11.86
C LYS A 182 -8.56 0.70 10.57
N LEU A 183 -9.37 1.52 9.91
CA LEU A 183 -8.92 2.27 8.74
C LEU A 183 -7.90 3.34 9.14
N ILE A 184 -6.98 3.62 8.21
CA ILE A 184 -6.08 4.77 8.32
C ILE A 184 -6.87 6.08 8.14
N GLY A 185 -6.27 7.21 8.50
CA GLY A 185 -6.91 8.52 8.35
C GLY A 185 -6.99 9.01 6.89
N SER A 186 -7.80 10.04 6.67
CA SER A 186 -7.98 10.76 5.41
C SER A 186 -7.84 12.25 5.67
N SER A 187 -7.10 12.96 4.81
CA SER A 187 -7.02 14.43 4.86
C SER A 187 -8.29 15.13 4.35
N LYS A 188 -9.24 14.39 3.75
CA LYS A 188 -10.58 14.91 3.47
C LYS A 188 -11.50 14.74 4.69
N GLU A 189 -11.86 15.85 5.31
CA GLU A 189 -12.64 15.90 6.56
C GLU A 189 -13.94 15.09 6.50
N ALA A 190 -14.70 15.20 5.40
CA ALA A 190 -15.94 14.45 5.25
C ALA A 190 -15.73 12.93 5.21
N ASN A 191 -14.61 12.46 4.65
CA ASN A 191 -14.27 11.04 4.70
C ASN A 191 -13.79 10.65 6.10
N GLN A 192 -12.99 11.51 6.76
CA GLN A 192 -12.48 11.27 8.11
C GLN A 192 -13.62 11.03 9.10
N ARG A 193 -14.66 11.88 9.10
CA ARG A 193 -15.82 11.69 10.00
C ARG A 193 -16.50 10.33 9.83
N ARG A 194 -16.55 9.82 8.60
CA ARG A 194 -17.13 8.49 8.31
C ARG A 194 -16.17 7.37 8.74
N ILE A 195 -14.86 7.56 8.53
CA ILE A 195 -13.81 6.66 9.01
C ILE A 195 -13.87 6.52 10.54
N ASP A 196 -14.00 7.63 11.27
CA ASP A 196 -14.11 7.64 12.74
C ASP A 196 -15.32 6.80 13.16
N THR A 197 -16.49 7.09 12.59
CA THR A 197 -17.75 6.34 12.86
C THR A 197 -17.62 4.84 12.52
N PHE A 198 -16.90 4.50 11.46
CA PHE A 198 -16.66 3.12 11.08
C PHE A 198 -15.70 2.42 12.06
N ASN A 199 -14.59 3.08 12.41
CA ASN A 199 -13.56 2.57 13.31
C ASN A 199 -14.07 2.35 14.73
N ASP A 200 -14.94 3.24 15.23
CA ASP A 200 -15.52 3.13 16.57
C ASP A 200 -16.33 1.84 16.73
N ALA A 201 -17.01 1.40 15.67
CA ALA A 201 -17.80 0.17 15.69
C ALA A 201 -16.94 -1.12 15.65
N LEU A 202 -15.69 -1.05 15.20
CA LEU A 202 -14.87 -2.24 14.96
C LEU A 202 -14.52 -3.00 16.25
N THR A 203 -14.41 -2.30 17.38
CA THR A 203 -14.15 -2.94 18.68
C THR A 203 -15.25 -3.96 19.02
N ASP A 204 -16.52 -3.57 18.90
CA ASP A 204 -17.65 -4.45 19.18
C ASP A 204 -17.81 -5.54 18.11
N ILE A 205 -17.60 -5.21 16.84
CA ILE A 205 -17.66 -6.18 15.73
C ILE A 205 -16.62 -7.30 15.94
N VAL A 206 -15.37 -6.94 16.26
CA VAL A 206 -14.30 -7.91 16.50
C VAL A 206 -14.58 -8.72 17.75
N ARG A 207 -15.00 -8.09 18.84
CA ARG A 207 -15.37 -8.79 20.08
C ARG A 207 -16.47 -9.84 19.84
N ALA A 208 -17.51 -9.49 19.09
CA ALA A 208 -18.58 -10.41 18.71
C ALA A 208 -18.13 -11.52 17.74
N ALA A 209 -17.03 -11.30 17.01
CA ALA A 209 -16.47 -12.26 16.06
C ALA A 209 -15.58 -13.34 16.72
N GLY A 210 -15.32 -13.28 18.02
CA GLY A 210 -14.68 -14.37 18.78
C GLY A 210 -13.15 -14.41 18.72
N ALA A 211 -12.56 -15.35 19.47
CA ALA A 211 -11.16 -15.32 19.91
C ALA A 211 -10.07 -15.42 18.82
N ARG A 212 -10.41 -15.74 17.57
CA ARG A 212 -9.46 -15.77 16.44
C ARG A 212 -9.49 -14.50 15.59
N VAL A 213 -10.28 -13.50 16.00
CA VAL A 213 -10.37 -12.21 15.33
C VAL A 213 -9.77 -11.16 16.24
N HIS A 214 -8.80 -10.42 15.72
CA HIS A 214 -7.98 -9.47 16.47
C HIS A 214 -8.13 -8.09 15.86
N LEU A 215 -8.32 -7.08 16.69
CA LEU A 215 -8.37 -5.69 16.22
C LEU A 215 -6.95 -5.14 16.15
N VAL A 216 -6.59 -4.51 15.02
CA VAL A 216 -5.31 -3.85 14.81
C VAL A 216 -5.55 -2.37 14.55
N ASP A 217 -4.96 -1.51 15.38
CA ASP A 217 -5.12 -0.08 15.21
C ASP A 217 -4.18 0.44 14.11
N GLN A 218 -4.75 0.88 12.99
CA GLN A 218 -4.01 1.61 11.94
C GLN A 218 -4.44 3.08 11.87
N SER A 219 -5.32 3.55 12.77
CA SER A 219 -5.84 4.92 12.74
C SER A 219 -4.78 5.97 13.06
N SER A 220 -3.66 5.56 13.67
CA SER A 220 -2.47 6.39 13.89
C SER A 220 -1.71 6.78 12.60
N VAL A 221 -2.06 6.18 11.45
CA VAL A 221 -1.49 6.53 10.15
C VAL A 221 -2.36 7.59 9.50
N HIS A 222 -1.93 8.84 9.58
CA HIS A 222 -2.63 10.02 9.06
C HIS A 222 -1.67 11.20 8.89
N GLY A 223 -2.15 12.35 8.41
CA GLY A 223 -1.35 13.57 8.27
C GLY A 223 -0.15 13.39 7.33
N LEU A 224 1.07 13.65 7.82
CA LEU A 224 2.32 13.49 7.03
C LEU A 224 2.63 12.05 6.61
N SER A 225 1.86 11.07 7.09
CA SER A 225 1.93 9.68 6.63
C SER A 225 1.14 9.43 5.34
N MET A 226 0.42 10.44 4.84
CA MET A 226 -0.45 10.33 3.67
C MET A 226 0.18 10.96 2.43
N ARG A 227 0.03 10.32 1.27
CA ARG A 227 0.41 10.89 -0.04
C ARG A 227 -0.71 11.69 -0.67
N ASP A 228 -1.94 11.22 -0.52
CA ASP A 228 -3.14 11.90 -0.99
C ASP A 228 -4.24 11.80 0.08
N THR A 229 -5.50 12.00 -0.29
CA THR A 229 -6.61 11.96 0.68
C THR A 229 -7.01 10.56 1.15
N LEU A 230 -6.43 9.50 0.59
CA LEU A 230 -6.79 8.11 0.85
C LEU A 230 -5.57 7.21 1.11
N HIS A 231 -4.45 7.47 0.45
CA HIS A 231 -3.34 6.53 0.36
C HIS A 231 -2.15 6.96 1.23
N PRO A 232 -1.52 6.03 1.96
CA PRO A 232 -0.30 6.32 2.70
C PRO A 232 0.87 6.55 1.73
N ASN A 233 1.84 7.33 2.18
CA ASN A 233 3.18 7.35 1.56
C ASN A 233 4.05 6.24 2.17
N ASP A 234 5.33 6.17 1.79
CA ASP A 234 6.24 5.12 2.28
C ASP A 234 6.43 5.17 3.81
N TYR A 235 6.39 6.36 4.43
CA TYR A 235 6.46 6.50 5.89
C TYR A 235 5.19 5.96 6.56
N GLY A 236 4.01 6.26 6.02
CA GLY A 236 2.76 5.69 6.49
C GLY A 236 2.69 4.18 6.31
N ALA A 237 3.21 3.65 5.20
CA ALA A 237 3.29 2.22 4.95
C ALA A 237 4.21 1.50 5.97
N ALA A 238 5.35 2.11 6.34
CA ALA A 238 6.23 1.59 7.39
C ALA A 238 5.53 1.58 8.77
N GLN A 239 4.78 2.64 9.10
CA GLN A 239 3.95 2.67 10.31
C GLN A 239 2.87 1.58 10.31
N MET A 240 2.23 1.35 9.16
CA MET A 240 1.26 0.27 9.01
C MET A 240 1.91 -1.11 9.23
N ALA A 241 3.09 -1.32 8.65
CA ALA A 241 3.87 -2.56 8.81
C ALA A 241 4.23 -2.80 10.28
N TRP A 242 4.69 -1.75 10.97
CA TRP A 242 4.95 -1.79 12.41
C TRP A 242 3.73 -2.23 13.21
N ASN A 243 2.59 -1.59 12.99
CA ASN A 243 1.36 -1.89 13.71
C ASN A 243 0.91 -3.34 13.48
N TRP A 244 0.97 -3.83 12.25
CA TRP A 244 0.69 -5.24 11.93
C TRP A 244 1.68 -6.18 12.63
N TYR A 245 2.97 -5.88 12.55
CA TYR A 245 4.02 -6.70 13.13
C TYR A 245 3.88 -6.85 14.66
N ARG A 246 3.60 -5.73 15.36
CA ARG A 246 3.33 -5.75 16.81
C ARG A 246 2.07 -6.55 17.15
N ALA A 247 1.03 -6.46 16.32
CA ALA A 247 -0.21 -7.22 16.53
C ALA A 247 -0.07 -8.72 16.23
N LEU A 248 0.86 -9.12 15.35
CA LEU A 248 1.12 -10.52 15.01
C LEU A 248 1.98 -11.24 16.04
N GLU A 249 2.74 -10.53 16.87
CA GLU A 249 3.59 -11.11 17.92
C GLU A 249 2.85 -12.14 18.80
N PRO A 250 1.73 -11.80 19.48
CA PRO A 250 1.02 -12.76 20.32
C PRO A 250 0.33 -13.89 19.53
N VAL A 251 0.23 -13.76 18.21
CA VAL A 251 -0.46 -14.71 17.32
C VAL A 251 0.51 -15.73 16.72
N LEU A 252 1.74 -15.31 16.44
CA LEU A 252 2.75 -16.12 15.74
C LEU A 252 3.91 -16.54 16.63
N ASN A 253 4.15 -15.89 17.77
CA ASN A 253 5.27 -16.22 18.66
C ASN A 253 4.99 -17.44 19.57
N HIS A 254 4.64 -18.58 18.98
CA HIS A 254 4.44 -19.84 19.70
C HIS A 254 5.72 -20.70 19.65
N GLY A 255 6.78 -20.24 20.32
CA GLY A 255 8.05 -20.96 20.42
C GLY A 255 9.17 -20.43 19.52
N ILE A 256 8.97 -19.27 18.89
CA ILE A 256 9.99 -18.57 18.07
C ILE A 256 11.03 -17.86 18.95
N GLY A 257 10.83 -17.82 20.27
CA GLY A 257 11.78 -17.21 21.20
C GLY A 257 11.67 -15.69 21.18
N ARG A 258 12.76 -14.99 20.88
CA ARG A 258 12.80 -13.52 20.90
C ARG A 258 12.14 -12.96 19.64
N TRP A 259 11.04 -12.22 19.80
CA TRP A 259 10.45 -11.37 18.77
C TRP A 259 11.19 -10.01 18.73
N PRO A 260 12.02 -9.72 17.72
CA PRO A 260 12.80 -8.49 17.71
C PRO A 260 11.87 -7.27 17.59
N ALA A 261 12.07 -6.22 18.39
CA ALA A 261 11.29 -5.00 18.20
C ALA A 261 11.52 -4.42 16.79
N GLY A 262 12.77 -4.40 16.31
CA GLY A 262 13.15 -3.73 15.06
C GLY A 262 13.15 -2.20 15.21
N VAL A 263 13.27 -1.48 14.09
CA VAL A 263 13.18 -0.02 14.07
C VAL A 263 11.71 0.39 14.14
N ASP A 264 11.36 1.18 15.16
CA ASP A 264 10.04 1.78 15.31
C ASP A 264 9.95 3.07 14.46
N PRO A 265 9.14 3.09 13.38
CA PRO A 265 9.01 4.29 12.54
C PRO A 265 8.42 5.47 13.31
N TYR A 266 7.67 5.25 14.38
CA TYR A 266 7.14 6.32 15.23
C TYR A 266 8.23 7.01 16.06
N GLN A 267 9.44 6.46 16.14
CA GLN A 267 10.59 7.12 16.79
C GLN A 267 11.44 7.95 15.81
N ALA A 268 11.12 7.96 14.51
CA ALA A 268 11.88 8.75 13.53
C ALA A 268 11.87 10.24 13.90
N ARG A 269 13.04 10.85 14.06
CA ARG A 269 13.16 12.30 14.41
C ARG A 269 13.49 13.17 13.21
N ARG A 270 13.80 12.55 12.07
CA ARG A 270 14.07 13.19 10.79
C ARG A 270 13.59 12.28 9.67
N ALA A 271 12.85 12.83 8.72
CA ALA A 271 12.36 12.09 7.55
C ALA A 271 12.14 13.05 6.38
N TYR A 272 12.34 12.57 5.16
CA TYR A 272 11.91 13.30 3.96
C TYR A 272 10.45 12.93 3.69
N LEU A 273 9.54 13.88 3.90
CA LEU A 273 8.10 13.65 3.86
C LEU A 273 7.42 14.66 2.96
N CYS A 274 6.35 14.22 2.31
CA CYS A 274 5.53 15.04 1.45
C CYS A 274 4.22 15.37 2.15
N GLU A 275 3.92 16.66 2.28
CA GLU A 275 2.65 17.16 2.78
C GLU A 275 1.72 17.47 1.61
N LEU A 276 0.46 17.05 1.71
CA LEU A 276 -0.58 17.43 0.77
C LEU A 276 -1.00 18.88 1.01
N THR A 277 -0.61 19.80 0.13
CA THR A 277 -0.89 21.24 0.27
C THR A 277 -2.11 21.71 -0.50
N ALA A 278 -2.48 21.02 -1.57
CA ALA A 278 -3.75 21.27 -2.28
C ALA A 278 -4.25 20.05 -3.05
N THR A 279 -5.55 20.04 -3.36
CA THR A 279 -6.12 19.16 -4.38
C THR A 279 -6.73 20.04 -5.47
N LYS A 280 -6.24 19.94 -6.71
CA LYS A 280 -6.77 20.75 -7.81
C LYS A 280 -7.97 20.04 -8.47
N PRO A 281 -9.14 20.69 -8.61
CA PRO A 281 -10.33 20.04 -9.19
C PRO A 281 -10.35 19.90 -10.72
N ARG A 282 -9.43 20.54 -11.48
CA ARG A 282 -9.45 20.48 -12.95
C ARG A 282 -8.45 19.43 -13.45
N ASP A 283 -8.95 18.51 -14.27
CA ASP A 283 -8.23 17.44 -15.00
C ASP A 283 -7.68 16.27 -14.17
N GLY A 284 -8.55 15.70 -13.33
CA GLY A 284 -8.23 14.51 -12.54
C GLY A 284 -7.64 14.86 -11.18
N TYR A 285 -7.74 13.91 -10.26
CA TYR A 285 -7.35 14.09 -8.86
C TYR A 285 -5.81 14.13 -8.76
N VAL A 286 -5.19 15.26 -9.08
CA VAL A 286 -3.74 15.44 -8.95
C VAL A 286 -3.47 16.10 -7.59
N PRO A 287 -2.95 15.36 -6.59
CA PRO A 287 -2.53 15.95 -5.33
C PRO A 287 -1.34 16.88 -5.58
N VAL A 288 -1.41 18.11 -5.07
CA VAL A 288 -0.24 18.98 -4.97
C VAL A 288 0.41 18.65 -3.65
N VAL A 289 1.61 18.08 -3.73
CA VAL A 289 2.41 17.71 -2.57
C VAL A 289 3.68 18.54 -2.52
N GLU A 290 4.03 18.99 -1.33
CA GLU A 290 5.31 19.66 -1.06
C GLU A 290 6.16 18.73 -0.19
N CYS A 291 7.31 18.34 -0.70
CA CYS A 291 8.22 17.42 -0.04
C CYS A 291 9.42 18.16 0.52
N ASP A 292 9.71 17.91 1.79
CA ASP A 292 10.83 18.53 2.47
C ASP A 292 11.46 17.61 3.51
N TRP A 293 12.60 18.00 4.05
CA TRP A 293 13.10 17.42 5.28
C TRP A 293 12.29 17.92 6.47
N TRP A 294 11.64 17.00 7.14
CA TRP A 294 10.97 17.26 8.40
C TRP A 294 11.83 16.78 9.55
N HIS A 295 11.77 17.50 10.65
CA HIS A 295 12.47 17.16 11.88
C HIS A 295 11.56 17.39 13.10
N ARG A 296 11.86 16.68 14.19
CA ARG A 296 11.20 16.90 15.48
C ARG A 296 12.16 16.63 16.62
N SER A 297 12.04 17.43 17.67
CA SER A 297 12.93 17.34 18.82
C SER A 297 12.72 16.06 19.62
N ARG A 298 11.52 15.45 19.61
CA ARG A 298 11.20 14.15 20.23
C ARG A 298 10.05 13.49 19.45
N SER A 299 9.82 12.19 19.66
CA SER A 299 8.78 11.44 18.95
C SER A 299 7.34 11.83 19.31
N ASP A 300 7.14 12.46 20.46
CA ASP A 300 5.86 13.04 20.91
C ASP A 300 5.64 14.48 20.40
N ARG A 301 6.65 15.09 19.76
CA ARG A 301 6.58 16.47 19.29
C ARG A 301 6.10 16.55 17.84
N PRO A 302 5.37 17.62 17.47
CA PRO A 302 5.01 17.88 16.09
C PRO A 302 6.23 17.93 15.18
N TRP A 303 6.04 17.53 13.94
CA TRP A 303 7.03 17.73 12.89
C TRP A 303 7.13 19.21 12.53
N VAL A 304 8.35 19.67 12.32
CA VAL A 304 8.68 21.01 11.83
C VAL A 304 9.35 20.85 10.47
N ARG A 305 8.88 21.61 9.49
CA ARG A 305 9.49 21.68 8.15
C ARG A 305 10.83 22.42 8.28
N GLY A 306 11.90 21.80 7.79
CA GLY A 306 13.27 22.29 7.88
C GLY A 306 13.72 23.06 6.66
#